data_AF-A0A2A4J5D5-F1
#
_entry.id   AF-A0A2A4J5D5-F1
#
_cell.length_a   1.000
_cell.length_b   1.000
_cell.length_c   1.000
_cell.angle_alpha   90.00
_cell.angle_beta   90.00
_cell.angle_gamma   90.00
#
_symmetry.space_group_name_H-M   'P 1'
#
loop_
_entity.id
_entity.type
_entity.pdbx_description
1 polymer ?
#
loop_
_entity_poly.entity_id
_entity_poly.type
_entity_poly.pdbx_seq_one_letter_code
_entity_poly.pdbx_strand_id
1 'polypeptide(L)'
;MIRAFCEQCACVRQVDLWTQASTGCACPGGDGDDCACCVRDGACPCGDVAPTRCAQCGLEQYCANMCNITIDSRVLKSKSGKTFGQIKSPSIEGPGACSYFLQPDAGQRVEIQLYRLVSVGKFNGTSCVGGWLQLGSASAVPAGGAAETRLCGANERYTPPVVLFADHGASTLEFRITEKTVRSQFLAFFSFTSLSNTQGVGFHPRGGSRIPHTDCDWLYQDVSCRGPGSCVLASPGYPGLYPPHRRCRYLFATNSVHTRVKIIFTSILLPR
;
A
#
# COMPACT_ATOMS: atom_id res chain seq x y z
N MET A 1 8.12 -9.79 -2.23
CA MET A 1 8.92 -9.75 -1.00
C MET A 1 8.06 -9.92 0.26
N ILE A 2 6.89 -9.26 0.39
CA ILE A 2 5.97 -9.50 1.53
C ILE A 2 5.27 -10.88 1.50
N ARG A 3 4.95 -11.42 0.31
CA ARG A 3 4.43 -12.81 0.20
C ARG A 3 5.44 -13.88 0.67
N ALA A 4 6.74 -13.64 0.49
CA ALA A 4 7.78 -14.57 0.96
C ALA A 4 7.98 -14.51 2.48
N PHE A 5 7.63 -13.39 3.13
CA PHE A 5 7.73 -13.29 4.59
C PHE A 5 6.67 -14.14 5.31
N CYS A 6 5.49 -14.36 4.72
CA CYS A 6 4.50 -15.22 5.37
C CYS A 6 4.90 -16.71 5.39
N GLU A 7 5.74 -17.16 4.45
CA GLU A 7 6.27 -18.54 4.42
C GLU A 7 7.50 -18.74 5.33
N GLN A 8 8.21 -17.67 5.71
CA GLN A 8 9.30 -17.71 6.70
C GLN A 8 8.88 -17.30 8.12
N CYS A 9 7.67 -16.78 8.31
CA CYS A 9 7.07 -16.51 9.62
C CYS A 9 6.42 -17.74 10.27
N ALA A 10 6.71 -18.95 9.81
CA ALA A 10 6.46 -20.15 10.60
C ALA A 10 7.65 -20.36 11.56
N CYS A 11 7.39 -20.20 12.87
CA CYS A 11 8.26 -20.58 14.01
C CYS A 11 9.13 -19.53 14.74
N VAL A 12 8.76 -18.24 14.81
CA VAL A 12 9.15 -17.40 15.97
C VAL A 12 7.98 -16.50 16.36
N ARG A 13 7.57 -16.50 17.65
CA ARG A 13 6.51 -15.64 18.21
C ARG A 13 6.89 -14.16 18.11
N GLN A 14 6.70 -13.54 16.95
CA GLN A 14 6.90 -12.10 16.73
C GLN A 14 5.62 -11.33 17.10
N VAL A 15 5.71 -10.26 17.90
CA VAL A 15 4.54 -9.46 18.36
C VAL A 15 3.99 -8.61 17.22
N ASP A 16 4.89 -7.99 16.44
CA ASP A 16 4.58 -7.31 15.18
C ASP A 16 5.83 -7.23 14.29
N LEU A 17 5.76 -6.53 13.16
CA LEU A 17 6.85 -6.47 12.17
C LEU A 17 8.18 -5.98 12.74
N TRP A 18 8.15 -5.14 13.78
CA TRP A 18 9.34 -4.50 14.35
C TRP A 18 9.62 -4.93 15.79
N THR A 19 8.63 -5.50 16.49
CA THR A 19 8.77 -6.01 17.86
C THR A 19 8.81 -7.53 17.87
N GLN A 20 9.98 -8.08 18.16
CA GLN A 20 10.17 -9.54 18.28
C GLN A 20 9.65 -10.07 19.63
N ALA A 21 9.97 -9.40 20.72
CA ALA A 21 9.50 -9.72 22.08
C ALA A 21 9.23 -8.42 22.84
N SER A 22 8.32 -8.43 23.82
CA SER A 22 7.99 -7.22 24.59
C SER A 22 9.07 -6.83 25.62
N THR A 23 9.97 -7.75 25.96
CA THR A 23 11.08 -7.62 26.91
C THR A 23 12.15 -8.68 26.58
N GLY A 24 13.39 -8.53 27.04
CA GLY A 24 14.44 -9.56 26.92
C GLY A 24 15.47 -9.34 25.80
N CYS A 25 15.51 -8.15 25.17
CA CYS A 25 16.48 -7.82 24.14
C CYS A 25 17.59 -6.90 24.68
N ALA A 26 18.81 -7.08 24.20
CA ALA A 26 19.93 -6.17 24.48
C ALA A 26 19.66 -4.79 23.86
N CYS A 27 19.73 -3.74 24.67
CA CYS A 27 19.50 -2.36 24.24
C CYS A 27 20.65 -1.83 23.35
N PRO A 28 20.37 -1.01 22.32
CA PRO A 28 21.41 -0.32 21.57
C PRO A 28 22.12 0.71 22.48
N GLY A 29 23.35 0.40 22.91
CA GLY A 29 24.20 1.32 23.66
C GLY A 29 24.33 1.09 25.18
N GLY A 30 23.95 -0.06 25.73
CA GLY A 30 24.20 -0.38 27.15
C GLY A 30 23.84 -1.80 27.58
N ASP A 31 24.27 -2.16 28.80
CA ASP A 31 24.08 -3.46 29.49
C ASP A 31 22.68 -3.57 30.13
N GLY A 32 21.63 -3.57 29.30
CA GLY A 32 20.25 -3.80 29.75
C GLY A 32 19.52 -4.77 28.85
N ASP A 33 18.86 -5.77 29.45
CA ASP A 33 18.08 -6.81 28.75
C ASP A 33 16.57 -6.49 28.68
N ASP A 34 16.14 -5.31 29.14
CA ASP A 34 14.72 -4.93 29.18
C ASP A 34 14.19 -4.29 27.89
N CYS A 35 15.01 -4.20 26.83
CA CYS A 35 14.55 -3.67 25.55
C CYS A 35 13.63 -4.66 24.81
N ALA A 36 12.74 -4.13 23.98
CA ALA A 36 11.81 -4.91 23.14
C ALA A 36 12.32 -5.17 21.71
N CYS A 37 13.40 -4.48 21.30
CA CYS A 37 13.80 -4.36 19.89
C CYS A 37 14.97 -5.27 19.53
N CYS A 38 14.70 -6.57 19.37
CA CYS A 38 15.69 -7.55 18.91
C CYS A 38 15.87 -7.57 17.37
N VAL A 39 15.06 -6.82 16.61
CA VAL A 39 15.17 -6.77 15.14
C VAL A 39 16.37 -5.89 14.77
N ARG A 40 17.51 -6.54 14.51
CA ARG A 40 18.81 -5.88 14.25
C ARG A 40 18.78 -4.91 13.06
N ASP A 41 17.89 -5.12 12.09
CA ASP A 41 17.81 -4.33 10.87
C ASP A 41 16.50 -3.53 10.79
N GLY A 42 16.56 -2.25 11.15
CA GLY A 42 15.52 -1.27 10.85
C GLY A 42 14.43 -1.08 11.90
N ALA A 43 14.52 -1.72 13.06
CA ALA A 43 13.68 -1.40 14.22
C ALA A 43 14.43 -0.53 15.23
N CYS A 44 13.74 0.50 15.73
CA CYS A 44 14.26 1.43 16.72
C CYS A 44 13.29 1.52 17.91
N PRO A 45 13.80 1.75 19.13
CA PRO A 45 12.96 1.90 20.32
C PRO A 45 12.09 3.16 20.23
N CYS A 46 10.90 3.09 20.81
CA CYS A 46 9.88 4.15 20.82
C CYS A 46 10.23 5.35 21.74
N GLY A 47 11.50 5.51 22.12
CA GLY A 47 11.95 6.42 23.16
C GLY A 47 11.28 6.15 24.52
N ASP A 48 11.34 7.15 25.42
CA ASP A 48 10.81 7.06 26.79
C ASP A 48 9.28 6.94 26.86
N VAL A 49 8.58 7.25 25.76
CA VAL A 49 7.11 7.25 25.68
C VAL A 49 6.54 5.83 25.69
N ALA A 50 7.27 4.86 25.13
CA ALA A 50 6.92 3.44 25.25
C ALA A 50 8.16 2.54 25.15
N PRO A 51 8.96 2.42 26.23
CA PRO A 51 10.26 1.72 26.20
C PRO A 51 10.15 0.23 25.83
N THR A 52 8.97 -0.38 26.02
CA THR A 52 8.67 -1.77 25.68
C THR A 52 8.14 -1.97 24.26
N ARG A 53 8.23 -0.95 23.39
CA ARG A 53 7.72 -0.99 22.01
C ARG A 53 8.79 -0.58 21.01
N CYS A 54 8.69 -1.17 19.83
CA CYS A 54 9.55 -0.83 18.69
C CYS A 54 8.73 -0.23 17.58
N ALA A 55 9.35 0.65 16.83
CA ALA A 55 8.85 1.14 15.57
C ALA A 55 9.94 1.01 14.51
N GLN A 56 9.57 1.28 13.27
CA GLN A 56 10.55 1.37 12.21
C GLN A 56 11.46 2.58 12.43
N CYS A 57 12.76 2.40 12.19
CA CYS A 57 13.68 3.53 12.27
C CYS A 57 13.32 4.62 11.25
N GLY A 58 13.29 5.88 11.68
CA GLY A 58 12.74 7.02 10.94
C GLY A 58 11.26 7.30 11.19
N LEU A 59 10.54 6.45 11.94
CA LEU A 59 9.14 6.62 12.34
C LEU A 59 8.93 6.47 13.86
N GLU A 60 10.00 6.49 14.64
CA GLU A 60 10.01 6.23 16.09
C GLU A 60 9.12 7.20 16.86
N GLN A 61 9.13 8.48 16.45
CA GLN A 61 8.32 9.54 17.05
C GLN A 61 6.80 9.31 16.92
N TYR A 62 6.37 8.44 16.00
CA TYR A 62 4.96 8.14 15.73
C TYR A 62 4.50 6.79 16.27
N CYS A 63 5.33 6.12 17.05
CA CYS A 63 5.09 4.78 17.56
C CYS A 63 3.84 4.64 18.45
N ALA A 64 3.50 5.68 19.22
CA ALA A 64 2.27 5.71 20.04
C ALA A 64 1.06 6.29 19.29
N ASN A 65 1.28 7.28 18.42
CA ASN A 65 0.22 7.99 17.70
C ASN A 65 0.66 8.32 16.27
N MET A 66 0.27 7.46 15.33
CA MET A 66 0.61 7.59 13.92
C MET A 66 -0.56 8.23 13.16
N CYS A 67 -0.63 9.56 13.13
CA CYS A 67 -1.70 10.34 12.50
C CYS A 67 -1.15 11.65 11.93
N ASN A 68 -1.57 12.03 10.72
CA ASN A 68 -1.12 13.25 10.02
C ASN A 68 0.39 13.29 9.83
N ILE A 69 0.93 12.22 9.24
CA ILE A 69 2.38 12.04 9.10
C ILE A 69 2.80 11.98 7.64
N THR A 70 4.08 12.24 7.41
CA THR A 70 4.75 12.01 6.12
C THR A 70 5.70 10.83 6.23
N ILE A 71 5.60 9.90 5.29
CA ILE A 71 6.48 8.75 5.15
C ILE A 71 7.21 8.92 3.81
N ASP A 72 8.49 9.27 3.89
CA ASP A 72 9.36 9.46 2.74
C ASP A 72 10.27 8.24 2.52
N SER A 73 10.30 7.70 1.30
CA SER A 73 11.07 6.50 1.01
C SER A 73 12.58 6.67 1.18
N ARG A 74 13.14 7.86 0.93
CA ARG A 74 14.58 8.13 1.05
C ARG A 74 14.98 8.23 2.52
N VAL A 75 14.16 8.91 3.31
CA VAL A 75 14.34 9.01 4.76
C VAL A 75 14.24 7.61 5.39
N LEU A 76 13.20 6.86 5.05
CA LEU A 76 12.98 5.51 5.58
C LEU A 76 14.14 4.58 5.23
N LYS A 77 14.62 4.62 3.98
CA LYS A 77 15.75 3.80 3.54
C LYS A 77 17.06 4.20 4.21
N SER A 78 17.32 5.50 4.40
CA SER A 78 18.55 5.97 5.06
C SER A 78 18.58 5.66 6.56
N LYS A 79 17.41 5.63 7.22
CA LYS A 79 17.30 5.36 8.66
C LYS A 79 17.13 3.87 9.01
N SER A 80 16.31 3.13 8.26
CA SER A 80 15.98 1.73 8.56
C SER A 80 16.63 0.72 7.61
N GLY A 81 17.22 1.16 6.49
CA GLY A 81 17.67 0.27 5.42
C GLY A 81 16.53 -0.40 4.65
N LYS A 82 15.26 -0.09 4.96
CA LYS A 82 14.07 -0.68 4.34
C LYS A 82 13.24 0.38 3.61
N THR A 83 12.47 -0.04 2.61
CA THR A 83 11.51 0.79 1.86
C THR A 83 10.06 0.36 2.09
N PHE A 84 9.82 -0.41 3.15
CA PHE A 84 8.50 -0.91 3.52
C PHE A 84 8.32 -0.81 5.02
N GLY A 85 7.07 -0.83 5.48
CA GLY A 85 6.75 -0.78 6.89
C GLY A 85 5.30 -1.02 7.21
N GLN A 86 4.91 -0.65 8.42
CA GLN A 86 3.59 -0.87 8.97
C GLN A 86 2.96 0.44 9.43
N ILE A 87 1.69 0.62 9.13
CA ILE A 87 0.85 1.70 9.65
C ILE A 87 -0.15 1.08 10.63
N LYS A 88 -0.04 1.51 11.89
CA LYS A 88 -1.01 1.25 12.95
C LYS A 88 -1.68 2.58 13.27
N SER A 89 -2.91 2.77 12.81
CA SER A 89 -3.60 4.02 13.16
C SER A 89 -3.82 4.11 14.67
N PRO A 90 -3.85 5.31 15.26
CA PRO A 90 -4.35 5.48 16.61
C PRO A 90 -5.81 5.03 16.71
N SER A 91 -6.25 4.76 17.94
CA SER A 91 -7.68 4.68 18.25
C SER A 91 -8.27 6.08 18.19
N ILE A 92 -9.11 6.36 17.20
CA ILE A 92 -9.85 7.64 17.15
C ILE A 92 -11.30 7.42 17.54
N GLU A 93 -11.84 8.36 18.32
CA GLU A 93 -13.26 8.51 18.56
C GLU A 93 -13.85 9.40 17.46
N GLY A 94 -14.90 8.92 16.79
CA GLY A 94 -15.53 9.63 15.70
C GLY A 94 -16.42 10.79 16.19
N PRO A 95 -16.52 11.90 15.44
CA PRO A 95 -15.92 12.15 14.13
C PRO A 95 -14.45 12.58 14.21
N GLY A 96 -13.64 12.09 13.28
CA GLY A 96 -12.20 12.37 13.24
C GLY A 96 -11.54 11.92 11.94
N ALA A 97 -10.33 12.38 11.68
CA ALA A 97 -9.57 11.99 10.50
C ALA A 97 -8.06 11.96 10.77
N CYS A 98 -7.37 11.05 10.08
CA CYS A 98 -5.92 10.97 10.01
C CYS A 98 -5.49 10.82 8.55
N SER A 99 -4.46 11.56 8.15
CA SER A 99 -3.83 11.43 6.84
C SER A 99 -2.41 10.85 6.95
N TYR A 100 -2.02 10.11 5.91
CA TYR A 100 -0.67 9.58 5.77
C TYR A 100 -0.18 9.94 4.37
N PHE A 101 0.78 10.86 4.30
CA PHE A 101 1.39 11.30 3.06
C PHE A 101 2.56 10.36 2.72
N LEU A 102 2.48 9.70 1.57
CA LEU A 102 3.42 8.67 1.13
C LEU A 102 4.21 9.21 -0.05
N GLN A 103 5.50 9.43 0.15
CA GLN A 103 6.40 10.01 -0.85
C GLN A 103 7.39 8.95 -1.38
N PRO A 104 7.09 8.35 -2.55
CA PRO A 104 8.01 7.42 -3.21
C PRO A 104 9.22 8.17 -3.81
N ASP A 105 10.34 7.45 -3.97
CA ASP A 105 11.47 7.91 -4.78
C ASP A 105 11.21 7.74 -6.28
N ALA A 106 12.06 8.33 -7.12
CA ALA A 106 11.95 8.22 -8.57
C ALA A 106 11.95 6.75 -9.02
N GLY A 107 10.96 6.38 -9.84
CA GLY A 107 10.81 5.01 -10.32
C GLY A 107 10.20 4.03 -9.31
N GLN A 108 9.70 4.52 -8.17
CA GLN A 108 8.93 3.72 -7.22
C GLN A 108 7.43 4.03 -7.30
N ARG A 109 6.62 3.06 -6.88
CA ARG A 109 5.19 3.23 -6.59
C ARG A 109 4.91 2.95 -5.12
N VAL A 110 3.76 3.43 -4.68
CA VAL A 110 3.22 3.15 -3.34
C VAL A 110 2.30 1.93 -3.43
N GLU A 111 2.51 0.99 -2.53
CA GLU A 111 1.67 -0.19 -2.34
C GLU A 111 1.17 -0.21 -0.89
N ILE A 112 -0.14 -0.32 -0.69
CA ILE A 112 -0.79 -0.46 0.62
C ILE A 112 -1.46 -1.82 0.69
N GLN A 113 -1.15 -2.59 1.72
CA GLN A 113 -1.80 -3.87 2.03
C GLN A 113 -2.60 -3.71 3.32
N LEU A 114 -3.92 -3.70 3.20
CA LEU A 114 -4.84 -3.55 4.32
C LEU A 114 -5.21 -4.90 4.91
N TYR A 115 -4.97 -5.07 6.21
CA TYR A 115 -5.21 -6.32 6.94
C TYR A 115 -6.41 -6.23 7.88
N ARG A 116 -6.67 -5.04 8.44
CA ARG A 116 -7.74 -4.86 9.43
C ARG A 116 -8.39 -3.49 9.32
N LEU A 117 -9.72 -3.46 9.44
CA LEU A 117 -10.54 -2.25 9.63
C LEU A 117 -11.45 -2.47 10.84
N VAL A 118 -11.56 -1.48 11.72
CA VAL A 118 -12.43 -1.50 12.89
C VAL A 118 -13.23 -0.20 12.93
N SER A 119 -14.56 -0.30 12.94
CA SER A 119 -15.52 0.81 12.99
C SER A 119 -15.23 1.91 11.96
N VAL A 120 -15.02 1.54 10.70
CA VAL A 120 -14.72 2.47 9.60
C VAL A 120 -15.91 2.52 8.64
N GLY A 121 -17.05 3.02 9.12
CA GLY A 121 -18.25 3.13 8.31
C GLY A 121 -18.84 1.78 7.85
N LYS A 122 -19.82 1.87 6.96
CA LYS A 122 -20.57 0.74 6.38
C LYS A 122 -20.85 0.98 4.90
N PHE A 123 -21.01 -0.10 4.13
CA PHE A 123 -21.40 -0.01 2.73
C PHE A 123 -22.92 -0.01 2.60
N ASN A 124 -23.50 1.02 1.98
CA ASN A 124 -24.94 1.15 1.77
C ASN A 124 -25.40 0.66 0.38
N GLY A 125 -24.69 -0.30 -0.22
CA GLY A 125 -24.97 -0.82 -1.56
C GLY A 125 -24.40 -0.01 -2.72
N THR A 126 -24.15 1.29 -2.54
CA THR A 126 -23.55 2.18 -3.57
C THR A 126 -22.24 2.80 -3.12
N SER A 127 -22.11 3.18 -1.85
CA SER A 127 -20.95 3.89 -1.32
C SER A 127 -20.75 3.62 0.18
N CYS A 128 -19.56 3.97 0.66
CA CYS A 128 -19.23 3.95 2.07
C CYS A 128 -19.85 5.16 2.80
N VAL A 129 -20.59 4.88 3.87
CA VAL A 129 -21.22 5.86 4.76
C VAL A 129 -20.66 5.73 6.17
N GLY A 130 -20.61 6.84 6.92
CA GLY A 130 -20.09 6.86 8.30
C GLY A 130 -18.56 6.86 8.45
N GLY A 131 -17.83 6.50 7.40
CA GLY A 131 -16.38 6.57 7.35
C GLY A 131 -15.80 5.80 6.16
N TRP A 132 -14.55 6.09 5.83
CA TRP A 132 -13.82 5.39 4.77
C TRP A 132 -12.31 5.46 4.97
N LEU A 133 -11.62 4.52 4.34
CA LEU A 133 -10.19 4.54 4.04
C LEU A 133 -10.02 4.66 2.53
N GLN A 134 -9.20 5.62 2.08
CA GLN A 134 -9.04 5.93 0.66
C GLN A 134 -7.58 6.23 0.33
N LEU A 135 -7.06 5.66 -0.75
CA LEU A 135 -5.73 6.00 -1.28
C LEU A 135 -5.90 6.87 -2.52
N GLY A 136 -5.55 8.15 -2.40
CA GLY A 136 -5.64 9.15 -3.45
C GLY A 136 -4.28 9.66 -3.92
N SER A 137 -4.23 10.31 -5.08
CA SER A 137 -3.03 11.04 -5.51
C SER A 137 -2.87 12.31 -4.68
N ALA A 138 -1.64 12.69 -4.36
CA ALA A 138 -1.34 13.93 -3.64
C ALA A 138 -1.45 15.20 -4.50
N SER A 139 -1.72 15.09 -5.80
CA SER A 139 -1.82 16.27 -6.68
C SER A 139 -3.11 17.04 -6.39
N ALA A 140 -2.97 18.36 -6.17
CA ALA A 140 -4.08 19.31 -5.98
C ALA A 140 -4.98 19.51 -7.22
N VAL A 141 -4.69 18.81 -8.32
CA VAL A 141 -5.59 18.71 -9.47
C VAL A 141 -6.51 17.54 -9.19
N PRO A 142 -7.82 17.75 -8.96
CA PRO A 142 -8.78 16.66 -8.95
C PRO A 142 -8.57 15.90 -10.26
N ALA A 143 -8.18 14.64 -10.20
CA ALA A 143 -8.29 13.77 -11.36
C ALA A 143 -9.77 13.74 -11.71
N GLY A 144 -10.18 14.59 -12.66
CA GLY A 144 -11.57 14.85 -12.97
C GLY A 144 -12.30 13.53 -13.21
N GLY A 145 -13.18 13.17 -12.29
CA GLY A 145 -14.08 12.02 -12.46
C GLY A 145 -13.53 10.64 -12.12
N ALA A 146 -12.31 10.48 -11.62
CA ALA A 146 -11.83 9.17 -11.18
C ALA A 146 -12.40 8.86 -9.77
N ALA A 147 -13.42 8.01 -9.68
CA ALA A 147 -13.90 7.54 -8.38
C ALA A 147 -12.77 6.77 -7.66
N GLU A 148 -12.24 7.37 -6.59
CA GLU A 148 -11.19 6.77 -5.78
C GLU A 148 -11.78 5.62 -4.96
N THR A 149 -11.03 4.52 -4.84
CA THR A 149 -11.48 3.33 -4.10
C THR A 149 -11.60 3.66 -2.62
N ARG A 150 -12.86 3.72 -2.14
CA ARG A 150 -13.18 3.87 -0.72
C ARG A 150 -13.46 2.51 -0.11
N LEU A 151 -12.81 2.23 1.02
CA LEU A 151 -12.99 1.02 1.80
C LEU A 151 -13.67 1.37 3.13
N CYS A 152 -14.67 0.60 3.51
CA CYS A 152 -15.37 0.74 4.78
C CYS A 152 -15.68 -0.64 5.35
N GLY A 153 -15.91 -0.70 6.66
CA GLY A 153 -16.20 -1.95 7.35
C GLY A 153 -16.24 -1.81 8.86
N ALA A 154 -17.03 -2.66 9.52
CA ALA A 154 -17.26 -2.58 10.96
C ALA A 154 -16.17 -3.30 11.76
N ASN A 155 -15.70 -4.47 11.32
CA ASN A 155 -14.64 -5.23 11.98
C ASN A 155 -14.04 -6.26 11.02
N GLU A 156 -13.49 -5.77 9.91
CA GLU A 156 -12.99 -6.61 8.82
C GLU A 156 -11.57 -7.12 9.13
N ARG A 157 -11.35 -8.41 8.85
CA ARG A 157 -10.02 -9.04 8.87
C ARG A 157 -9.79 -9.72 7.53
N TYR A 158 -8.95 -9.11 6.70
CA TYR A 158 -8.72 -9.57 5.33
C TYR A 158 -7.65 -10.66 5.27
N THR A 159 -8.01 -11.80 4.66
CA THR A 159 -7.09 -12.90 4.36
C THR A 159 -7.47 -13.47 2.99
N PRO A 160 -6.72 -13.18 1.90
CA PRO A 160 -5.52 -12.32 1.83
C PRO A 160 -5.82 -10.82 2.04
N PRO A 161 -4.81 -9.98 2.33
CA PRO A 161 -5.01 -8.54 2.51
C PRO A 161 -5.52 -7.86 1.24
N VAL A 162 -6.30 -6.79 1.42
CA VAL A 162 -6.72 -5.93 0.30
C VAL A 162 -5.56 -5.05 -0.10
N VAL A 163 -5.19 -5.07 -1.39
CA VAL A 163 -4.04 -4.30 -1.89
C VAL A 163 -4.52 -3.11 -2.70
N LEU A 164 -3.91 -1.95 -2.44
CA LEU A 164 -4.10 -0.70 -3.18
C LEU A 164 -2.75 -0.24 -3.72
N PHE A 165 -2.75 0.35 -4.92
CA PHE A 165 -1.53 0.88 -5.55
C PHE A 165 -1.72 2.34 -5.94
N ALA A 166 -0.66 3.13 -5.78
CA ALA A 166 -0.54 4.43 -6.42
C ALA A 166 0.77 4.48 -7.22
N ASP A 167 0.63 4.47 -8.54
CA ASP A 167 1.74 4.41 -9.49
C ASP A 167 2.27 5.81 -9.90
N HIS A 168 1.68 6.88 -9.38
CA HIS A 168 1.83 8.24 -9.93
C HIS A 168 2.35 9.25 -8.90
N GLY A 169 3.52 8.96 -8.33
CA GLY A 169 4.21 9.86 -7.40
C GLY A 169 3.62 9.83 -6.00
N ALA A 170 3.66 10.98 -5.32
CA ALA A 170 3.16 11.08 -3.96
C ALA A 170 1.66 10.76 -3.88
N SER A 171 1.27 10.08 -2.81
CA SER A 171 -0.10 9.66 -2.55
C SER A 171 -0.49 9.95 -1.12
N THR A 172 -1.78 10.11 -0.87
CA THR A 172 -2.32 10.32 0.47
C THR A 172 -3.26 9.19 0.80
N LEU A 173 -2.99 8.49 1.90
CA LEU A 173 -3.95 7.57 2.51
C LEU A 173 -4.78 8.38 3.51
N GLU A 174 -6.06 8.58 3.20
CA GLU A 174 -7.02 9.27 4.06
C GLU A 174 -7.79 8.23 4.87
N PHE A 175 -7.74 8.35 6.20
CA PHE A 175 -8.59 7.62 7.13
C PHE A 175 -9.57 8.61 7.76
N ARG A 176 -10.86 8.47 7.46
CA ARG A 176 -11.87 9.44 7.88
C ARG A 176 -13.10 8.76 8.46
N ILE A 177 -13.55 9.27 9.60
CA ILE A 177 -14.75 8.83 10.32
C ILE A 177 -15.68 10.03 10.45
N THR A 178 -16.91 9.89 9.96
CA THR A 178 -17.93 10.94 9.98
C THR A 178 -19.04 10.66 10.99
N GLU A 179 -19.20 9.41 11.42
CA GLU A 179 -20.15 9.01 12.46
C GLU A 179 -19.54 9.03 13.86
N LYS A 180 -20.39 8.99 14.89
CA LYS A 180 -19.92 8.85 16.27
C LYS A 180 -19.48 7.41 16.52
N THR A 181 -18.21 7.20 16.86
CA THR A 181 -17.65 5.89 17.18
C THR A 181 -16.81 5.98 18.45
N VAL A 182 -16.79 4.91 19.25
CA VAL A 182 -15.94 4.84 20.45
C VAL A 182 -14.50 4.45 20.11
N ARG A 183 -14.31 3.71 19.02
CA ARG A 183 -13.00 3.23 18.59
C ARG A 183 -13.02 2.89 17.11
N SER A 184 -12.30 3.69 16.33
CA SER A 184 -12.05 3.44 14.92
C SER A 184 -10.55 3.30 14.66
N GLN A 185 -10.16 2.23 13.96
CA GLN A 185 -8.76 1.87 13.73
C GLN A 185 -8.57 1.09 12.42
N PHE A 186 -7.36 1.13 11.86
CA PHE A 186 -6.95 0.21 10.80
C PHE A 186 -5.51 -0.28 10.98
N LEU A 187 -5.22 -1.41 10.35
CA LEU A 187 -3.87 -1.98 10.25
C LEU A 187 -3.53 -2.19 8.78
N ALA A 188 -2.48 -1.53 8.31
CA ALA A 188 -1.97 -1.70 6.96
C ALA A 188 -0.45 -1.85 6.95
N PHE A 189 0.07 -2.49 5.92
CA PHE A 189 1.48 -2.42 5.55
C PHE A 189 1.62 -1.55 4.32
N PHE A 190 2.72 -0.81 4.26
CA PHE A 190 3.06 -0.02 3.09
C PHE A 190 4.40 -0.48 2.52
N SER A 191 4.59 -0.31 1.22
CA SER A 191 5.89 -0.46 0.60
C SER A 191 6.07 0.47 -0.59
N PHE A 192 7.28 1.01 -0.71
CA PHE A 192 7.76 1.69 -1.90
C PHE A 192 8.46 0.65 -2.77
N THR A 193 7.74 0.19 -3.79
CA THR A 193 8.22 -0.85 -4.70
C THR A 193 8.76 -0.21 -5.97
N SER A 194 9.94 -0.63 -6.42
CA SER A 194 10.45 -0.19 -7.71
C SER A 194 9.54 -0.69 -8.84
N LEU A 195 9.18 0.20 -9.77
CA LEU A 195 8.42 -0.12 -10.98
C LEU A 195 9.16 -1.15 -11.86
N SER A 196 10.49 -1.21 -11.76
CA SER A 196 11.33 -2.18 -12.47
C SER A 196 11.42 -3.55 -11.78
N ASN A 197 11.01 -3.66 -10.52
CA ASN A 197 11.19 -4.88 -9.73
C ASN A 197 9.99 -5.82 -9.88
N THR A 198 10.24 -7.02 -10.42
CA THR A 198 9.26 -8.10 -10.59
C THR A 198 8.92 -8.84 -9.29
N GLN A 199 9.60 -8.56 -8.17
CA GLN A 199 9.40 -9.21 -6.87
C GLN A 199 8.34 -8.53 -5.97
N GLY A 200 7.76 -7.39 -6.40
CA GLY A 200 6.61 -6.76 -5.73
C GLY A 200 5.31 -7.56 -5.95
N VAL A 201 4.26 -7.32 -5.16
CA VAL A 201 2.95 -7.97 -5.44
C VAL A 201 2.19 -7.26 -6.56
N GLY A 202 2.47 -5.97 -6.77
CA GLY A 202 1.82 -5.24 -7.85
C GLY A 202 2.35 -5.62 -9.22
N PHE A 203 1.46 -5.57 -10.19
CA PHE A 203 1.79 -5.86 -11.57
C PHE A 203 2.09 -4.55 -12.31
N HIS A 204 3.16 -4.51 -13.10
CA HIS A 204 3.44 -3.38 -13.98
C HIS A 204 3.23 -3.79 -15.44
N PRO A 205 2.43 -3.06 -16.22
CA PRO A 205 2.30 -3.33 -17.65
C PRO A 205 3.65 -3.26 -18.36
N ARG A 206 3.88 -4.16 -19.31
CA ARG A 206 5.13 -4.25 -20.10
C ARG A 206 4.84 -4.15 -21.58
N GLY A 207 5.73 -3.50 -22.33
CA GLY A 207 5.66 -3.40 -23.79
C GLY A 207 4.60 -2.43 -24.34
N GLY A 208 3.86 -1.75 -23.46
CA GLY A 208 2.99 -0.64 -23.81
C GLY A 208 3.43 0.66 -23.14
N SER A 209 2.88 1.78 -23.58
CA SER A 209 3.05 3.10 -22.97
C SER A 209 1.70 3.71 -22.62
N ARG A 210 1.64 4.44 -21.51
CA ARG A 210 0.44 5.20 -21.13
C ARG A 210 0.25 6.38 -22.08
N ILE A 211 -0.99 6.64 -22.46
CA ILE A 211 -1.33 7.79 -23.30
C ILE A 211 -1.38 9.05 -22.42
N PRO A 212 -0.59 10.09 -22.72
CA PRO A 212 -0.62 11.35 -21.98
C PRO A 212 -2.03 11.94 -21.93
N HIS A 213 -2.36 12.66 -20.86
CA HIS A 213 -3.65 13.32 -20.66
C HIS A 213 -4.89 12.39 -20.62
N THR A 214 -4.68 11.08 -20.44
CA THR A 214 -5.75 10.12 -20.16
C THR A 214 -5.56 9.54 -18.77
N ASP A 215 -6.61 9.08 -18.10
CA ASP A 215 -6.46 8.53 -16.75
C ASP A 215 -5.68 7.21 -16.77
N CYS A 216 -6.11 6.26 -17.61
CA CYS A 216 -5.62 4.90 -17.64
C CYS A 216 -5.58 4.27 -19.05
N ASP A 217 -5.50 5.08 -20.12
CA ASP A 217 -5.42 4.53 -21.47
C ASP A 217 -3.96 4.14 -21.81
N TRP A 218 -3.81 3.04 -22.54
CA TRP A 218 -2.51 2.48 -22.92
C TRP A 218 -2.43 2.20 -24.42
N LEU A 219 -1.25 2.39 -24.99
CA LEU A 219 -0.90 2.06 -26.36
C LEU A 219 0.13 0.93 -26.39
N TYR A 220 -0.16 -0.13 -27.13
CA TYR A 220 0.73 -1.26 -27.38
C TYR A 220 1.05 -1.32 -28.87
N GLN A 221 2.35 -1.32 -29.19
CA GLN A 221 2.82 -1.40 -30.57
C GLN A 221 3.40 -2.79 -30.84
N ASP A 222 3.10 -3.36 -32.00
CA ASP A 222 3.53 -4.70 -32.39
C ASP A 222 5.05 -4.92 -32.32
N VAL A 223 5.86 -3.90 -32.61
CA VAL A 223 7.32 -3.91 -32.48
C VAL A 223 7.79 -4.24 -31.07
N SER A 224 7.05 -3.81 -30.05
CA SER A 224 7.34 -4.06 -28.64
C SER A 224 6.80 -5.40 -28.15
N CYS A 225 5.94 -6.06 -28.93
CA CYS A 225 5.17 -7.25 -28.55
C CYS A 225 5.56 -8.53 -29.31
N ARG A 226 6.72 -8.57 -29.99
CA ARG A 226 7.10 -9.69 -30.88
C ARG A 226 7.46 -10.99 -30.15
N GLY A 227 7.92 -10.92 -28.91
CA GLY A 227 8.33 -12.09 -28.12
C GLY A 227 7.25 -12.60 -27.16
N PRO A 228 7.24 -13.88 -26.78
CA PRO A 228 6.35 -14.38 -25.74
C PRO A 228 6.59 -13.63 -24.42
N GLY A 229 5.54 -13.07 -23.82
CA GLY A 229 5.61 -12.31 -22.57
C GLY A 229 6.24 -10.91 -22.68
N SER A 230 6.58 -10.46 -23.90
CA SER A 230 7.14 -9.11 -24.14
C SER A 230 6.12 -8.00 -23.85
N CYS A 231 4.86 -8.25 -24.19
CA CYS A 231 3.74 -7.41 -23.82
C CYS A 231 2.86 -8.11 -22.81
N VAL A 232 2.61 -7.41 -21.70
CA VAL A 232 1.64 -7.86 -20.72
C VAL A 232 0.87 -6.64 -20.22
N LEU A 233 -0.44 -6.79 -20.15
CA LEU A 233 -1.37 -5.75 -19.74
C LEU A 233 -2.17 -6.24 -18.54
N ALA A 234 -2.62 -5.30 -17.71
CA ALA A 234 -3.51 -5.58 -16.60
C ALA A 234 -4.42 -4.38 -16.33
N SER A 235 -5.51 -4.62 -15.63
CA SER A 235 -6.37 -3.55 -15.10
C SER A 235 -5.57 -2.66 -14.14
N PRO A 236 -5.92 -1.36 -14.02
CA PRO A 236 -5.29 -0.48 -13.04
C PRO A 236 -5.41 -1.07 -11.63
N GLY A 237 -4.31 -1.07 -10.88
CA GLY A 237 -4.28 -1.60 -9.52
C GLY A 237 -4.21 -3.13 -9.41
N TYR A 238 -4.12 -3.90 -10.51
CA TYR A 238 -3.93 -5.36 -10.43
C TYR A 238 -2.62 -5.74 -9.70
N PRO A 239 -2.61 -6.74 -8.80
CA PRO A 239 -3.68 -7.68 -8.44
C PRO A 239 -4.61 -7.22 -7.31
N GLY A 240 -4.53 -5.95 -6.91
CA GLY A 240 -5.41 -5.30 -5.95
C GLY A 240 -6.75 -4.89 -6.54
N LEU A 241 -7.46 -4.01 -5.84
CA LEU A 241 -8.76 -3.52 -6.29
C LEU A 241 -8.60 -2.51 -7.44
N TYR A 242 -9.29 -2.78 -8.55
CA TYR A 242 -9.42 -1.79 -9.60
C TYR A 242 -10.36 -0.66 -9.15
N PRO A 243 -10.06 0.60 -9.48
CA PRO A 243 -10.90 1.72 -9.09
C PRO A 243 -12.30 1.66 -9.72
N PRO A 244 -13.36 2.02 -8.98
CA PRO A 244 -14.73 2.03 -9.50
C PRO A 244 -14.93 3.12 -10.57
N HIS A 245 -15.95 2.97 -11.39
CA HIS A 245 -16.39 3.96 -12.40
C HIS A 245 -15.29 4.46 -13.35
N ARG A 246 -14.25 3.66 -13.58
CA ARG A 246 -13.12 4.03 -14.44
C ARG A 246 -13.23 3.37 -15.81
N ARG A 247 -13.04 4.16 -16.87
CA ARG A 247 -13.02 3.67 -18.27
C ARG A 247 -11.59 3.73 -18.80
N CYS A 248 -10.99 2.56 -19.01
CA CYS A 248 -9.64 2.43 -19.57
C CYS A 248 -9.70 1.81 -20.97
N ARG A 249 -8.96 2.39 -21.91
CA ARG A 249 -8.83 1.90 -23.28
C ARG A 249 -7.43 1.36 -23.50
N TYR A 250 -7.35 0.11 -23.97
CA TYR A 250 -6.10 -0.52 -24.37
C TYR A 250 -6.08 -0.59 -25.90
N LEU A 251 -5.24 0.23 -26.52
CA LEU A 251 -5.12 0.35 -27.97
C LEU A 251 -3.96 -0.52 -28.46
N PHE A 252 -4.23 -1.38 -29.45
CA PHE A 252 -3.23 -2.21 -30.09
C PHE A 252 -2.99 -1.71 -31.51
N ALA A 253 -1.77 -1.24 -31.77
CA ALA A 253 -1.35 -0.74 -33.08
C ALA A 253 -0.41 -1.75 -33.75
N THR A 254 -0.78 -2.18 -34.96
CA THR A 254 0.01 -3.09 -35.80
C THR A 254 0.53 -2.36 -37.03
N ASN A 255 1.81 -2.55 -37.36
CA ASN A 255 2.45 -1.90 -38.51
C ASN A 255 2.24 -2.66 -39.83
N SER A 256 1.65 -3.86 -39.78
CA SER A 256 1.38 -4.68 -40.96
C SER A 256 -0.02 -5.28 -40.89
N VAL A 257 -0.68 -5.34 -42.05
CA VAL A 257 -1.97 -6.02 -42.24
C VAL A 257 -1.89 -7.53 -42.02
N HIS A 258 -0.69 -8.11 -42.05
CA HIS A 258 -0.45 -9.53 -41.81
C HIS A 258 -0.27 -9.87 -40.33
N THR A 259 -0.10 -8.86 -39.46
CA THR A 259 0.05 -9.08 -38.03
C THR A 259 -1.30 -9.36 -37.39
N ARG A 260 -1.41 -10.44 -36.62
CA ARG A 260 -2.61 -10.79 -35.85
C ARG A 260 -2.36 -10.60 -34.36
N VAL A 261 -3.33 -9.99 -33.67
CA VAL A 261 -3.28 -9.81 -32.22
C VAL A 261 -3.91 -11.02 -31.54
N LYS A 262 -3.16 -11.69 -30.66
CA LYS A 262 -3.66 -12.77 -29.79
C LYS A 262 -3.62 -12.30 -28.35
N ILE A 263 -4.77 -12.27 -27.68
CA ILE A 263 -4.89 -11.92 -26.26
C ILE A 263 -5.10 -13.20 -25.47
N ILE A 264 -4.32 -13.39 -24.40
CA ILE A 264 -4.41 -14.55 -23.50
C ILE A 264 -4.64 -14.02 -22.09
N PHE A 265 -5.77 -14.40 -21.49
CA PHE A 265 -6.08 -14.05 -20.10
C PHE A 265 -5.40 -15.03 -19.14
N THR A 266 -4.59 -14.51 -18.23
CA THR A 266 -3.92 -15.30 -17.19
C THR A 266 -4.68 -15.29 -15.86
N SER A 267 -5.43 -14.23 -15.60
CA SER A 267 -6.30 -14.07 -14.43
C SER A 267 -7.48 -13.17 -14.80
N ILE A 268 -8.68 -13.52 -14.33
CA ILE A 268 -9.89 -12.72 -14.52
C ILE A 268 -10.75 -12.80 -13.26
N LEU A 269 -11.06 -11.63 -12.69
CA LEU A 269 -11.99 -11.47 -11.58
C LEU A 269 -12.80 -10.20 -11.80
N LEU A 270 -14.05 -10.38 -12.20
CA LEU A 270 -14.99 -9.28 -12.46
C LEU A 270 -16.20 -9.44 -11.52
N PRO A 271 -16.82 -8.33 -11.09
CA PRO A 271 -18.05 -8.39 -10.32
C PRO A 271 -19.17 -8.96 -11.21
N ARG A 272 -20.09 -9.72 -10.60
CA ARG A 272 -21.24 -10.31 -11.32
C ARG A 272 -22.31 -9.26 -11.62
#